data_AF-A0A945UJJ2-F1
#
_entry.id   AF-A0A945UJJ2-F1
#
_cell.length_a   1.000
_cell.length_b   1.000
_cell.length_c   1.000
_cell.angle_alpha   90.00
_cell.angle_beta   90.00
_cell.angle_gamma   90.00
#
_symmetry.space_group_name_H-M   'P 1'
#
loop_
_entity.id
_entity.type
_entity.pdbx_description
1 polymer ?
#
loop_
_entity_poly.entity_id
_entity_poly.type
_entity_poly.pdbx_seq_one_letter_code
_entity_poly.pdbx_strand_id
1 'polypeptide(L)'
;MQHIPRAILSFALALGLAAPALAKTETIKGTSCWTGKLDMIATTKKDMGWTYKLDFTWLAEGNDKDKSLSGRCVGSGGMVGGKYQSSPFFCTINAADGSSYMSRGMGSPKGAKSTLFGGTGAFAGVTGTVTGGPAVKMHAPKGSFARCRADVVVRTLPD
;
A
#
# COMPACT_ATOMS: atom_id res chain seq x y z
N MET A 1 -6.84 -42.16 -55.56
CA MET A 1 -5.64 -41.66 -54.86
C MET A 1 -5.72 -40.14 -54.84
N GLN A 2 -6.01 -39.54 -53.68
CA GLN A 2 -6.00 -38.09 -53.48
C GLN A 2 -5.09 -37.80 -52.29
N HIS A 3 -4.00 -37.08 -52.55
CA HIS A 3 -3.06 -36.62 -51.53
C HIS A 3 -3.59 -35.31 -50.91
N ILE A 4 -3.99 -35.36 -49.64
CA ILE A 4 -4.19 -34.16 -48.82
C ILE A 4 -2.83 -33.81 -48.18
N PRO A 5 -2.23 -32.64 -48.46
CA PRO A 5 -0.93 -32.28 -47.92
C PRO A 5 -1.04 -31.98 -46.41
N ARG A 6 -0.28 -32.73 -45.61
CA ARG A 6 -0.15 -32.67 -44.14
C ARG A 6 0.51 -31.39 -43.58
N ALA A 7 0.53 -30.28 -44.31
CA ALA A 7 1.41 -29.15 -44.00
C ALA A 7 0.73 -27.92 -43.36
N ILE A 8 -0.56 -27.97 -42.99
CA ILE A 8 -1.28 -26.76 -42.54
C ILE A 8 -1.58 -26.75 -41.02
N LEU A 9 -1.46 -27.87 -40.30
CA LEU A 9 -1.86 -27.91 -38.88
C LEU A 9 -0.80 -27.47 -37.86
N SER A 10 0.47 -27.29 -38.24
CA SER A 10 1.56 -27.06 -37.27
C SER A 10 1.85 -25.58 -36.95
N PHE A 11 1.30 -24.63 -37.71
CA PHE A 11 1.51 -23.19 -37.43
C PHE A 11 0.48 -22.59 -36.47
N ALA A 12 -0.67 -23.23 -36.26
CA ALA A 12 -1.70 -22.71 -35.35
C ALA A 12 -1.38 -22.95 -33.86
N LEU A 13 -0.51 -23.92 -33.53
CA LEU A 13 -0.17 -24.25 -32.14
C LEU A 13 0.98 -23.42 -31.57
N ALA A 14 1.80 -22.78 -32.42
CA ALA A 14 2.97 -22.02 -31.97
C ALA A 14 2.67 -20.54 -31.63
N LEU A 15 1.52 -20.01 -32.07
CA LEU A 15 1.11 -18.61 -31.82
C LEU A 15 0.32 -18.42 -30.52
N GLY A 16 -0.03 -19.50 -29.81
CA GLY A 16 -0.76 -19.42 -28.54
C GLY A 16 0.11 -19.28 -27.28
N LEU A 17 1.44 -19.40 -27.40
CA LEU A 17 2.37 -19.51 -26.26
C LEU A 17 3.18 -18.23 -25.96
N ALA A 18 2.90 -17.13 -26.64
CA ALA A 18 3.62 -15.86 -26.46
C ALA A 18 2.69 -14.65 -26.38
N ALA A 19 1.45 -14.82 -25.94
CA ALA A 19 0.73 -13.67 -25.38
C ALA A 19 1.42 -13.36 -24.04
N PRO A 20 2.06 -12.18 -23.86
CA PRO A 20 2.48 -11.78 -22.54
C PRO A 20 1.24 -11.84 -21.66
N ALA A 21 1.33 -12.57 -20.53
CA ALA A 21 0.33 -12.45 -19.50
C ALA A 21 0.14 -10.94 -19.23
N LEU A 22 -1.10 -10.50 -19.17
CA LEU A 22 -1.39 -9.09 -19.06
C LEU A 22 -1.26 -8.72 -17.58
N ALA A 23 -0.23 -7.94 -17.24
CA ALA A 23 -0.03 -7.35 -15.92
C ALA A 23 -1.37 -6.96 -15.28
N LYS A 24 -1.74 -7.67 -14.21
CA LYS A 24 -3.08 -7.60 -13.64
C LYS A 24 -3.19 -6.36 -12.74
N THR A 25 -4.05 -5.43 -13.14
CA THR A 25 -4.43 -4.30 -12.27
C THR A 25 -5.65 -4.68 -11.45
N GLU A 26 -5.56 -4.50 -10.15
CA GLU A 26 -6.64 -4.78 -9.20
C GLU A 26 -6.94 -3.58 -8.31
N THR A 27 -8.22 -3.46 -7.94
CA THR A 27 -8.70 -2.50 -6.95
C THR A 27 -9.19 -3.26 -5.73
N ILE A 28 -8.58 -3.00 -4.58
CA ILE A 28 -8.89 -3.68 -3.32
C ILE A 28 -9.20 -2.62 -2.27
N LYS A 29 -10.33 -2.79 -1.59
CA LYS A 29 -10.70 -1.95 -0.45
C LYS A 29 -10.30 -2.65 0.85
N GLY A 30 -10.01 -1.87 1.87
CA GLY A 30 -9.70 -2.40 3.18
C GLY A 30 -9.57 -1.32 4.24
N THR A 31 -9.14 -1.71 5.42
CA THR A 31 -8.90 -0.81 6.55
C THR A 31 -7.47 -0.95 7.00
N SER A 32 -6.72 0.15 7.02
CA SER A 32 -5.44 0.21 7.74
C SER A 32 -5.66 0.68 9.16
N CYS A 33 -4.99 0.05 10.10
CA CYS A 33 -4.88 0.49 11.49
C CYS A 33 -3.40 0.67 11.85
N TRP A 34 -3.06 1.79 12.47
CA TRP A 34 -1.72 2.12 12.92
C TRP A 34 -1.67 2.20 14.43
N THR A 35 -0.55 1.76 15.00
CA THR A 35 -0.20 1.97 16.39
C THR A 35 1.26 2.39 16.50
N GLY A 36 1.62 3.13 17.54
CA GLY A 36 3.02 3.48 17.77
C GLY A 36 3.19 4.73 18.62
N LYS A 37 4.32 5.42 18.43
CA LYS A 37 4.66 6.64 19.18
C LYS A 37 4.84 7.83 18.24
N LEU A 38 4.39 8.99 18.72
CA LEU A 38 4.68 10.29 18.13
C LEU A 38 5.73 10.95 19.02
N ASP A 39 6.88 11.25 18.44
CA ASP A 39 7.96 11.94 19.11
C ASP A 39 7.89 13.43 18.75
N MET A 40 7.55 14.25 19.75
CA MET A 40 7.51 15.71 19.58
C MET A 40 8.94 16.25 19.54
N ILE A 41 9.31 16.90 18.44
CA ILE A 41 10.64 17.49 18.24
C ILE A 41 10.65 18.95 18.69
N ALA A 42 9.59 19.69 18.38
CA ALA A 42 9.43 21.09 18.77
C ALA A 42 7.96 21.40 19.01
N THR A 43 7.67 22.19 20.05
CA THR A 43 6.31 22.65 20.32
C THR A 43 6.30 24.07 20.88
N THR A 44 5.50 24.93 20.24
CA THR A 44 5.02 26.22 20.77
C THR A 44 3.49 26.17 20.84
N LYS A 45 2.82 27.28 21.16
CA LYS A 45 1.35 27.37 21.12
C LYS A 45 0.77 27.22 19.70
N LYS A 46 1.54 27.53 18.65
CA LYS A 46 1.04 27.56 17.25
C LYS A 46 1.87 26.72 16.29
N ASP A 47 3.08 26.35 16.67
CA ASP A 47 4.02 25.64 15.81
C ASP A 47 4.41 24.33 16.48
N MET A 48 4.34 23.25 15.71
CA MET A 48 4.61 21.91 16.21
C MET A 48 5.34 21.12 15.14
N GLY A 49 6.37 20.38 15.53
CA GLY A 49 7.06 19.42 14.69
C GLY A 49 7.13 18.07 15.40
N TRP A 50 6.83 17.00 14.69
CA TRP A 50 6.88 15.65 15.23
C TRP A 50 7.41 14.65 14.22
N THR A 51 8.01 13.58 14.73
CA THR A 51 8.30 12.35 13.99
C THR A 51 7.48 11.21 14.53
N TYR A 52 7.35 10.14 13.75
CA TYR A 52 6.67 8.94 14.20
C TYR A 52 7.27 7.67 13.61
N LYS A 53 7.12 6.61 14.39
CA LYS A 53 7.31 5.22 13.98
C LYS A 53 6.02 4.49 14.34
N LEU A 54 5.34 3.99 13.31
CA LEU A 54 4.05 3.34 13.44
C LEU A 54 4.14 1.93 12.88
N ASP A 55 3.69 0.95 13.64
CA ASP A 55 3.34 -0.36 13.10
C ASP A 55 1.93 -0.27 12.52
N PHE A 56 1.67 -0.96 11.41
CA PHE A 56 0.35 -1.01 10.81
C PHE A 56 -0.07 -2.40 10.41
N THR A 57 -1.38 -2.63 10.43
CA THR A 57 -2.04 -3.77 9.81
C THR A 57 -3.04 -3.23 8.80
N TRP A 58 -3.12 -3.84 7.62
CA TRP A 58 -4.18 -3.60 6.66
C TRP A 58 -4.98 -4.88 6.46
N LEU A 59 -6.30 -4.74 6.56
CA LEU A 59 -7.25 -5.83 6.43
C LEU A 59 -8.11 -5.56 5.19
N ALA A 60 -8.09 -6.49 4.24
CA ALA A 60 -8.95 -6.43 3.07
C ALA A 60 -10.43 -6.47 3.49
N GLU A 61 -11.31 -5.78 2.77
CA GLU A 61 -12.74 -5.96 2.92
C GLU A 61 -13.11 -7.44 2.72
N GLY A 62 -13.99 -7.95 3.58
CA GLY A 62 -14.32 -9.38 3.65
C GLY A 62 -13.42 -10.21 4.58
N ASN A 63 -12.44 -9.59 5.26
CA ASN A 63 -11.55 -10.24 6.23
C ASN A 63 -10.76 -11.43 5.66
N ASP A 64 -10.41 -11.36 4.37
CA ASP A 64 -9.54 -12.33 3.73
C ASP A 64 -8.13 -12.22 4.34
N LYS A 65 -7.78 -13.20 5.17
CA LYS A 65 -6.51 -13.23 5.90
C LYS A 65 -5.31 -13.35 4.95
N ASP A 66 -5.49 -14.00 3.81
CA ASP A 66 -4.42 -14.20 2.83
C ASP A 66 -4.09 -12.90 2.09
N LYS A 67 -5.02 -11.95 2.10
CA LYS A 67 -4.81 -10.58 1.59
C LYS A 67 -4.46 -9.57 2.68
N SER A 68 -4.44 -9.98 3.94
CA SER A 68 -4.09 -9.08 5.04
C SER A 68 -2.59 -8.81 5.05
N LEU A 69 -2.23 -7.55 5.31
CA LEU A 69 -0.86 -7.07 5.26
C LEU A 69 -0.48 -6.47 6.60
N SER A 70 0.81 -6.47 6.89
CA SER A 70 1.36 -5.76 8.05
C SER A 70 2.59 -4.98 7.66
N GLY A 71 3.01 -4.05 8.49
CA GLY A 71 4.23 -3.33 8.19
C GLY A 71 4.55 -2.24 9.17
N ARG A 72 5.51 -1.42 8.77
CA ARG A 72 6.01 -0.31 9.56
C ARG A 72 6.13 0.93 8.71
N CYS A 73 5.65 2.04 9.24
CA CYS A 73 5.73 3.36 8.66
C CYS A 73 6.62 4.25 9.51
N VAL A 74 7.42 5.06 8.85
CA VAL A 74 8.15 6.17 9.45
C VAL A 74 7.75 7.46 8.75
N GLY A 75 7.74 8.55 9.49
CA GLY A 75 7.44 9.83 8.89
C GLY A 75 7.61 10.97 9.86
N SER A 76 7.26 12.15 9.38
CA SER A 76 7.24 13.38 10.15
C SER A 76 5.99 14.17 9.81
N GLY A 77 5.71 15.18 10.60
CA GLY A 77 4.68 16.16 10.29
C GLY A 77 4.88 17.45 11.06
N GLY A 78 4.15 18.47 10.65
CA GLY A 78 4.23 19.76 11.31
C GLY A 78 3.01 20.64 11.16
N MET A 79 2.90 21.58 12.09
CA MET A 79 2.02 22.73 12.03
C MET A 79 2.84 24.01 12.13
N VAL A 80 2.48 25.00 11.33
CA VAL A 80 3.07 26.35 11.37
C VAL A 80 1.94 27.37 11.39
N GLY A 81 1.96 28.29 12.35
CA GLY A 81 0.91 29.28 12.55
C GLY A 81 -0.47 28.67 12.82
N GLY A 82 -0.52 27.49 13.45
CA GLY A 82 -1.74 26.72 13.72
C GLY A 82 -2.28 25.96 12.50
N LYS A 83 -1.58 26.01 11.36
CA LYS A 83 -2.00 25.32 10.12
C LYS A 83 -1.15 24.09 9.88
N TYR A 84 -1.82 22.97 9.59
CA TYR A 84 -1.17 21.74 9.16
C TYR A 84 -0.47 21.94 7.83
N GLN A 85 0.80 21.55 7.75
CA GLN A 85 1.60 21.69 6.53
C GLN A 85 1.53 20.41 5.70
N SER A 86 2.31 19.41 6.09
CA SER A 86 2.36 18.11 5.45
C SER A 86 2.85 17.07 6.44
N SER A 87 2.57 15.80 6.14
CA SER A 87 3.12 14.68 6.91
C SER A 87 3.62 13.60 5.95
N PRO A 88 4.84 13.75 5.39
CA PRO A 88 5.43 12.73 4.55
C PRO A 88 5.64 11.43 5.33
N PHE A 89 5.45 10.30 4.66
CA PHE A 89 5.71 8.98 5.23
C PHE A 89 6.30 8.01 4.21
N PHE A 90 6.99 7.02 4.75
CA PHE A 90 7.45 5.83 4.05
C PHE A 90 7.04 4.60 4.86
N CYS A 91 6.50 3.60 4.19
CA CYS A 91 6.13 2.34 4.81
C CYS A 91 6.78 1.17 4.09
N THR A 92 7.20 0.17 4.86
CA THR A 92 7.46 -1.19 4.36
C THR A 92 6.23 -2.04 4.67
N ILE A 93 5.72 -2.76 3.68
CA ILE A 93 4.55 -3.61 3.75
C ILE A 93 4.97 -5.04 3.50
N ASN A 94 4.46 -5.97 4.31
CA ASN A 94 4.77 -7.40 4.29
C ASN A 94 3.47 -8.20 4.26
N ALA A 95 3.43 -9.21 3.40
CA ALA A 95 2.41 -10.26 3.40
C ALA A 95 2.86 -11.46 4.24
N ALA A 96 1.90 -12.34 4.55
CA ALA A 96 2.14 -13.54 5.34
C ALA A 96 3.08 -14.56 4.66
N ASP A 97 3.15 -14.54 3.32
CA ASP A 97 4.03 -15.39 2.51
C ASP A 97 5.50 -14.90 2.47
N GLY A 98 5.81 -13.80 3.16
CA GLY A 98 7.14 -13.18 3.16
C GLY A 98 7.38 -12.20 2.01
N SER A 99 6.44 -12.07 1.06
CA SER A 99 6.49 -11.05 0.02
C SER A 99 6.35 -9.66 0.62
N SER A 100 7.06 -8.67 0.06
CA SER A 100 7.04 -7.30 0.59
C SER A 100 7.06 -6.25 -0.50
N TYR A 101 6.67 -5.02 -0.17
CA TYR A 101 6.81 -3.83 -1.02
C TYR A 101 6.88 -2.55 -0.19
N MET A 102 7.15 -1.42 -0.84
CA MET A 102 7.22 -0.12 -0.19
C MET A 102 6.08 0.80 -0.63
N SER A 103 5.68 1.70 0.28
CA SER A 103 4.84 2.84 -0.07
C SER A 103 5.45 4.14 0.42
N ARG A 104 5.27 5.20 -0.36
CA ARG A 104 5.66 6.58 0.01
C ARG A 104 4.51 7.51 -0.25
N GLY A 105 4.27 8.45 0.66
CA GLY A 105 3.11 9.31 0.52
C GLY A 105 3.08 10.51 1.46
N MET A 106 1.93 11.17 1.44
CA MET A 106 1.62 12.29 2.32
C MET A 106 0.32 12.04 3.06
N GLY A 107 0.37 12.22 4.38
CA GLY A 107 -0.80 12.27 5.26
C GLY A 107 -1.28 13.70 5.46
N SER A 108 -2.57 13.83 5.75
CA SER A 108 -3.24 15.05 6.17
C SER A 108 -4.45 14.73 7.05
N PRO A 109 -5.05 15.72 7.73
CA PRO A 109 -6.31 15.53 8.43
C PRO A 109 -7.47 15.04 7.53
N LYS A 110 -7.41 15.33 6.22
CA LYS A 110 -8.43 14.92 5.24
C LYS A 110 -8.25 13.48 4.74
N GLY A 111 -7.11 12.86 5.05
CA GLY A 111 -6.75 11.53 4.55
C GLY A 111 -5.31 11.47 4.06
N ALA A 112 -4.99 10.42 3.33
CA ALA A 112 -3.63 10.19 2.83
C ALA A 112 -3.63 9.69 1.39
N LYS A 113 -2.53 9.94 0.69
CA LYS A 113 -2.24 9.37 -0.62
C LYS A 113 -0.81 8.88 -0.66
N SER A 114 -0.59 7.69 -1.21
CA SER A 114 0.75 7.13 -1.43
C SER A 114 0.86 6.38 -2.74
N THR A 115 2.09 6.21 -3.21
CA THR A 115 2.46 5.37 -4.35
C THR A 115 3.14 4.11 -3.85
N LEU A 116 2.85 2.97 -4.49
CA LEU A 116 3.48 1.67 -4.27
C LEU A 116 4.66 1.49 -5.23
N PHE A 117 5.75 0.91 -4.75
CA PHE A 117 6.93 0.67 -5.57
C PHE A 117 7.83 -0.45 -5.01
N GLY A 118 8.69 -0.96 -5.90
CA GLY A 118 9.69 -1.97 -5.60
C GLY A 118 9.05 -3.34 -5.40
N GLY A 119 9.49 -4.03 -4.35
CA GLY A 119 8.87 -5.26 -3.87
C GLY A 119 9.61 -6.54 -4.21
N THR A 120 9.16 -7.62 -3.58
CA THR A 120 9.77 -8.96 -3.58
C THR A 120 8.67 -10.03 -3.58
N GLY A 121 9.01 -11.25 -3.97
CA GLY A 121 8.06 -12.36 -4.04
C GLY A 121 6.88 -12.03 -4.96
N ALA A 122 5.66 -12.26 -4.49
CA ALA A 122 4.42 -11.97 -5.20
C ALA A 122 4.20 -10.47 -5.51
N PHE A 123 5.03 -9.58 -4.94
CA PHE A 123 4.99 -8.13 -5.18
C PHE A 123 6.23 -7.61 -5.88
N ALA A 124 7.10 -8.47 -6.42
CA ALA A 124 8.21 -8.02 -7.26
C ALA A 124 7.68 -7.03 -8.30
N GLY A 125 8.28 -5.86 -8.48
CA GLY A 125 7.85 -4.89 -9.50
C GLY A 125 6.46 -4.25 -9.29
N VAL A 126 5.85 -4.35 -8.11
CA VAL A 126 4.53 -3.76 -7.86
C VAL A 126 4.54 -2.24 -8.10
N THR A 127 3.48 -1.76 -8.74
CA THR A 127 3.19 -0.33 -8.87
C THR A 127 1.75 -0.05 -8.48
N GLY A 128 1.44 1.19 -8.12
CA GLY A 128 0.06 1.52 -7.76
C GLY A 128 -0.07 2.72 -6.83
N THR A 129 -1.28 2.91 -6.34
CA THR A 129 -1.63 3.98 -5.39
C THR A 129 -2.47 3.44 -4.23
N VAL A 130 -2.35 4.11 -3.09
CA VAL A 130 -3.27 3.95 -1.97
C VAL A 130 -3.89 5.30 -1.69
N THR A 131 -5.22 5.33 -1.60
CA THR A 131 -5.97 6.51 -1.15
C THR A 131 -6.70 6.16 0.13
N GLY A 132 -6.38 6.88 1.20
CA GLY A 132 -7.01 6.73 2.51
C GLY A 132 -7.92 7.89 2.85
N GLY A 133 -9.10 7.56 3.39
CA GLY A 133 -10.03 8.54 3.93
C GLY A 133 -9.56 9.18 5.25
N PRO A 134 -10.41 10.00 5.88
CA PRO A 134 -10.15 10.56 7.20
C PRO A 134 -9.85 9.48 8.23
N ALA A 135 -8.89 9.74 9.11
CA ALA A 135 -8.50 8.80 10.15
C ALA A 135 -9.44 8.87 11.36
N VAL A 136 -9.89 7.71 11.84
CA VAL A 136 -10.67 7.56 13.06
C VAL A 136 -9.72 7.29 14.24
N LYS A 137 -9.94 8.00 15.35
CA LYS A 137 -9.16 7.80 16.58
C LYS A 137 -9.59 6.51 17.26
N MET A 138 -8.61 5.70 17.66
CA MET A 138 -8.84 4.47 18.41
C MET A 138 -8.44 4.65 19.87
N HIS A 139 -8.92 3.75 20.74
CA HIS A 139 -8.41 3.66 22.09
C HIS A 139 -6.95 3.18 22.05
N ALA A 140 -6.07 3.88 22.77
CA ALA A 140 -4.65 3.58 22.84
C ALA A 140 -4.19 3.67 24.30
N PRO A 141 -3.19 2.87 24.71
CA PRO A 141 -2.51 3.07 25.99
C PRO A 141 -2.01 4.52 26.12
N LYS A 142 -1.93 5.02 27.37
CA LYS A 142 -1.48 6.38 27.64
C LYS A 142 -0.12 6.65 26.98
N GLY A 143 -0.01 7.77 26.26
CA GLY A 143 1.21 8.16 25.54
C GLY A 143 1.44 7.43 24.21
N SER A 144 0.50 6.60 23.76
CA SER A 144 0.57 5.90 22.47
C SER A 144 -0.42 6.48 21.46
N PHE A 145 -0.08 6.34 20.18
CA PHE A 145 -0.94 6.65 19.06
C PHE A 145 -1.66 5.38 18.60
N ALA A 146 -2.97 5.49 18.33
CA ALA A 146 -3.71 4.50 17.58
C ALA A 146 -4.78 5.16 16.71
N ARG A 147 -4.81 4.80 15.42
CA ARG A 147 -5.82 5.27 14.46
C ARG A 147 -6.10 4.20 13.41
N CYS A 148 -7.31 4.21 12.86
CA CYS A 148 -7.64 3.42 11.67
C CYS A 148 -8.22 4.31 10.58
N ARG A 149 -8.18 3.86 9.32
CA ARG A 149 -8.90 4.50 8.21
C ARG A 149 -9.25 3.48 7.14
N ALA A 150 -10.31 3.76 6.39
CA ALA A 150 -10.62 3.03 5.16
C ALA A 150 -9.65 3.46 4.06
N ASP A 151 -9.11 2.49 3.34
CA ASP A 151 -8.19 2.67 2.23
C ASP A 151 -8.71 1.96 0.97
N VAL A 152 -8.43 2.57 -0.18
CA VAL A 152 -8.56 1.95 -1.50
C VAL A 152 -7.16 1.79 -2.08
N VAL A 153 -6.79 0.56 -2.38
CA VAL A 153 -5.53 0.18 -3.02
C VAL A 153 -5.82 -0.12 -4.47
N VAL A 154 -5.15 0.58 -5.38
CA VAL A 154 -5.13 0.26 -6.81
C VAL A 154 -3.72 -0.15 -7.13
N ARG A 155 -3.49 -1.41 -7.48
CA ARG A 155 -2.14 -1.92 -7.75
C ARG A 155 -2.08 -2.77 -9.01
N THR A 156 -0.92 -2.76 -9.63
CA THR A 156 -0.56 -3.61 -10.77
C THR A 156 0.59 -4.51 -10.32
N LEU A 157 0.38 -5.81 -10.43
CA LEU A 157 1.41 -6.82 -10.21
C LEU A 157 2.00 -7.21 -11.58
N PRO A 158 3.32 -7.39 -11.70
CA PRO A 158 3.86 -8.04 -12.89
C PRO A 158 3.50 -9.53 -12.89
N ASP A 159 3.59 -10.10 -14.07
CA ASP A 159 3.24 -11.50 -14.32
C ASP A 159 4.19 -12.51 -13.66
#